data_AF-A0A0M9EHN9-F1
#
_entry.id   AF-A0A0M9EHN9-F1
#
_cell.length_a   1.000
_cell.length_b   1.000
_cell.length_c   1.000
_cell.angle_alpha   90.00
_cell.angle_beta   90.00
_cell.angle_gamma   90.00
#
_symmetry.space_group_name_H-M   'P 1'
#
loop_
_entity.id
_entity.type
_entity.pdbx_description
1 polymer ?
#
loop_
_entity_poly.entity_id
_entity_poly.type
_entity_poly.pdbx_seq_one_letter_code
_entity_poly.pdbx_strand_id
1 'polypeptide(L)'
;MSDQDNNTGKKPGFLRRLWAVVRSPTSAWSLGTLLIGGFVAGILFWGSFHWALELTNTEKFCISCHSMERNFVEYQDTVHYNNHSGVRATCPDCHVPKEWQHKIKAKIMASKDVYHHLVGTINTEEKYQEYRLHMASLSWKKMKQSDSRECRNCHKFEYMDFTIQENRAAAQHQAAIDEGKTCIDCHQGIAHRLPEGYLDEYRKVVDDLAANGDIPLGNGSSVASAKSELQEHLSSN
;
A
#
# COMPACT_ATOMS: atom_id res chain seq x y z
N MET A 1 -43.99 62.54 0.17
CA MET A 1 -42.77 62.95 -0.55
C MET A 1 -41.61 62.24 0.11
N SER A 2 -40.94 61.35 -0.63
CA SER A 2 -39.63 60.72 -0.36
C SER A 2 -39.38 60.00 0.99
N ASP A 3 -39.62 58.69 1.01
CA ASP A 3 -38.79 57.76 1.79
C ASP A 3 -37.63 57.29 0.90
N GLN A 4 -36.40 57.55 1.35
CA GLN A 4 -35.16 57.10 0.73
C GLN A 4 -34.76 55.76 1.35
N ASP A 5 -34.96 54.67 0.61
CA ASP A 5 -34.44 53.35 0.98
C ASP A 5 -32.91 53.33 0.85
N ASN A 6 -32.25 53.51 2.00
CA ASN A 6 -30.80 53.38 2.16
C ASN A 6 -30.39 51.90 2.14
N ASN A 7 -30.39 51.29 0.96
CA ASN A 7 -29.88 49.94 0.76
C ASN A 7 -28.35 49.97 0.72
N THR A 8 -27.73 49.99 1.90
CA THR A 8 -26.28 49.87 2.05
C THR A 8 -25.83 48.52 1.49
N GLY A 9 -25.22 48.56 0.30
CA GLY A 9 -24.76 47.40 -0.44
C GLY A 9 -23.80 46.55 0.36
N LYS A 10 -24.32 45.47 0.97
CA LYS A 10 -23.49 44.37 1.46
C LYS A 10 -22.79 43.75 0.26
N LYS A 11 -21.51 44.08 0.09
CA LYS A 11 -20.61 43.46 -0.89
C LYS A 11 -20.76 41.93 -0.77
N PRO A 12 -20.96 41.19 -1.88
CA PRO A 12 -21.13 39.75 -1.81
C PRO A 12 -19.94 39.11 -1.08
N GLY A 13 -20.23 38.13 -0.22
CA GLY A 13 -19.20 37.43 0.56
C GLY A 13 -18.10 36.84 -0.33
N PHE A 14 -16.90 36.66 0.22
CA PHE A 14 -15.69 36.25 -0.51
C PHE A 14 -15.93 35.02 -1.41
N LEU A 15 -16.58 33.97 -0.88
CA LEU A 15 -16.92 32.76 -1.64
C LEU A 15 -17.86 33.02 -2.82
N ARG A 16 -18.87 33.90 -2.65
CA ARG A 16 -19.83 34.27 -3.71
C ARG A 16 -19.16 35.11 -4.81
N ARG A 17 -18.20 35.96 -4.45
CA ARG A 17 -17.38 36.71 -5.42
C ARG A 17 -16.45 35.79 -6.20
N LEU A 18 -15.76 34.88 -5.51
CA LEU A 18 -14.88 33.90 -6.15
C LEU A 18 -15.67 33.04 -7.15
N TRP A 19 -16.85 32.57 -6.75
CA TRP A 19 -17.75 31.79 -7.62
C TRP A 19 -18.26 32.59 -8.82
N ALA A 20 -18.59 33.87 -8.64
CA ALA A 20 -19.01 34.74 -9.74
C ALA A 20 -17.89 34.98 -10.77
N VAL A 21 -16.63 35.08 -10.32
CA VAL A 21 -15.46 35.21 -11.19
C VAL A 21 -15.18 33.90 -11.94
N VAL A 22 -15.26 32.75 -11.27
CA VAL A 22 -15.09 31.42 -11.89
C VAL A 22 -16.16 31.16 -12.96
N ARG A 23 -17.39 31.68 -12.75
CA ARG A 23 -18.53 31.46 -13.66
C ARG A 23 -18.72 32.57 -14.70
N SER A 24 -17.96 33.67 -14.63
CA SER A 24 -18.11 34.78 -15.58
C SER A 24 -17.53 34.40 -16.95
N PRO A 25 -18.10 34.89 -18.07
CA PRO A 25 -17.62 34.57 -19.41
C PRO A 25 -16.14 34.93 -19.60
N THR A 26 -15.41 34.10 -20.35
CA THR A 26 -13.98 34.26 -20.66
C THR A 26 -13.63 35.57 -21.38
N SER A 27 -14.62 36.37 -21.81
CA SER A 27 -14.43 37.69 -22.41
C SER A 27 -13.72 38.71 -21.49
N ALA A 28 -13.63 38.44 -20.19
CA ALA A 28 -12.89 39.28 -19.25
C ALA A 28 -11.36 39.03 -19.25
N TRP A 29 -10.89 37.94 -19.87
CA TRP A 29 -9.48 37.53 -19.84
C TRP A 29 -8.98 37.16 -21.25
N SER A 30 -7.76 37.57 -21.59
CA SER A 30 -7.17 37.14 -22.87
C SER A 30 -6.94 35.62 -22.87
N LEU A 31 -7.09 34.99 -24.05
CA LEU A 31 -6.82 33.55 -24.21
C LEU A 31 -5.41 33.18 -23.72
N GLY A 32 -4.41 34.03 -23.98
CA GLY A 32 -3.03 33.82 -23.52
C GLY A 32 -2.92 33.83 -22.00
N THR A 33 -3.62 34.74 -21.31
CA THR A 33 -3.63 34.79 -19.84
C THR A 33 -4.28 33.54 -19.23
N LEU A 34 -5.35 33.03 -19.84
CA LEU A 34 -6.00 31.80 -19.38
C LEU A 34 -5.13 30.56 -19.59
N LEU A 35 -4.47 30.46 -20.74
CA LEU A 35 -3.57 29.34 -21.04
C LEU A 35 -2.34 29.34 -20.12
N ILE A 36 -1.67 30.48 -19.97
CA ILE A 36 -0.51 30.60 -19.08
C ILE A 36 -0.92 30.39 -17.62
N GLY A 37 -2.00 31.04 -17.18
CA GLY A 37 -2.51 30.90 -15.82
C GLY A 37 -2.92 29.47 -15.50
N GLY A 38 -3.64 28.80 -16.42
CA GLY A 38 -4.02 27.40 -16.28
C GLY A 38 -2.82 26.45 -16.26
N PHE A 39 -1.82 26.68 -17.11
CA PHE A 39 -0.59 25.89 -17.13
C PHE A 39 0.20 26.03 -15.82
N VAL A 40 0.41 27.27 -15.35
CA VAL A 40 1.09 27.53 -14.06
C VAL A 40 0.31 26.91 -12.91
N ALA A 41 -1.01 27.09 -12.87
CA ALA A 41 -1.86 26.46 -11.85
C ALA A 41 -1.78 24.93 -11.91
N GLY A 42 -1.72 24.34 -13.11
CA GLY A 42 -1.55 22.90 -13.32
C GLY A 42 -0.22 22.39 -12.78
N ILE A 43 0.90 23.09 -13.05
CA ILE A 43 2.23 22.74 -12.51
C ILE A 43 2.20 22.82 -10.98
N LEU A 44 1.69 23.91 -10.42
CA LEU A 44 1.63 24.10 -8.97
C LEU A 44 0.77 23.02 -8.32
N PHE A 45 -0.38 22.71 -8.90
CA PHE A 45 -1.28 21.65 -8.41
C PHE A 45 -0.59 20.29 -8.46
N TRP A 46 -0.06 19.89 -9.62
CA TRP A 46 0.58 18.60 -9.79
C TRP A 46 1.81 18.44 -8.90
N GLY A 47 2.66 19.46 -8.83
CA GLY A 47 3.84 19.49 -7.97
C GLY A 47 3.47 19.39 -6.49
N SER A 48 2.48 20.17 -6.03
CA SER A 48 2.02 20.14 -4.63
C SER A 48 1.38 18.80 -4.28
N PHE A 49 0.56 18.25 -5.19
CA PHE A 49 -0.07 16.95 -5.00
C PHE A 49 0.96 15.83 -4.90
N HIS A 50 1.92 15.78 -5.83
CA HIS A 50 2.97 14.77 -5.83
C HIS A 50 3.88 14.89 -4.61
N TRP A 51 4.24 16.12 -4.22
CA TRP A 51 5.01 16.38 -3.01
C TRP A 51 4.29 15.90 -1.75
N ALA A 52 3.00 16.22 -1.60
CA ALA A 52 2.20 15.74 -0.47
C ALA A 52 2.07 14.21 -0.47
N LEU A 53 1.85 13.61 -1.63
CA LEU A 53 1.80 12.16 -1.79
C LEU A 53 3.11 11.51 -1.31
N GLU A 54 4.25 12.06 -1.70
CA GLU A 54 5.55 11.52 -1.32
C GLU A 54 5.91 11.77 0.15
N LEU A 55 5.54 12.93 0.70
CA LEU A 55 5.66 13.20 2.13
C LEU A 55 4.95 12.12 2.96
N THR A 56 3.73 11.74 2.56
CA THR A 56 2.97 10.68 3.24
C THR A 56 3.50 9.27 2.96
N ASN A 57 4.51 9.09 2.11
CA ASN A 57 5.23 7.82 1.90
C ASN A 57 6.51 7.73 2.74
N THR A 58 6.79 8.67 3.63
CA THR A 58 8.02 8.62 4.44
C THR A 58 7.82 7.80 5.71
N GLU A 59 8.87 7.11 6.17
CA GLU A 59 8.91 6.45 7.50
C GLU A 59 8.55 7.43 8.62
N LYS A 60 9.06 8.67 8.54
CA LYS A 60 8.75 9.76 9.49
C LYS A 60 7.26 10.07 9.55
N PHE A 61 6.55 10.07 8.43
CA PHE A 61 5.11 10.26 8.41
C PHE A 61 4.40 9.05 9.02
N CYS A 62 4.80 7.82 8.67
CA CYS A 62 4.19 6.61 9.22
C CYS A 62 4.26 6.56 10.75
N ILE A 63 5.40 6.93 11.35
CA ILE A 63 5.58 6.92 12.82
C ILE A 63 5.08 8.19 13.51
N SER A 64 4.53 9.16 12.76
CA SER A 64 4.01 10.41 13.35
C SER A 64 2.72 10.20 14.16
N CYS A 65 2.06 9.05 13.97
CA CYS A 65 0.93 8.62 14.77
C CYS A 65 1.39 7.68 15.90
N HIS A 66 0.96 7.94 17.14
CA HIS A 66 1.27 7.09 18.32
C HIS A 66 0.94 5.60 18.10
N SER A 67 -0.09 5.30 17.30
CA SER A 67 -0.52 3.93 17.01
C SER A 67 0.53 3.10 16.27
N MET A 68 1.47 3.75 15.57
CA MET A 68 2.52 3.08 14.78
C MET A 68 3.84 2.92 15.53
N GLU A 69 4.02 3.56 16.67
CA GLU A 69 5.28 3.50 17.45
C GLU A 69 5.59 2.06 17.90
N ARG A 70 4.58 1.31 18.33
CA ARG A 70 4.72 -0.12 18.71
C ARG A 70 5.28 -0.96 17.57
N ASN A 71 4.73 -0.81 16.38
CA ASN A 71 5.16 -1.53 15.18
C ASN A 71 6.59 -1.13 14.79
N PHE A 72 6.95 0.14 14.98
CA PHE A 72 8.29 0.64 14.69
C PHE A 72 9.33 0.00 15.60
N VAL A 73 9.05 -0.13 16.90
CA VAL A 73 9.95 -0.82 17.84
C VAL A 73 10.19 -2.26 17.42
N GLU A 74 9.15 -3.01 17.04
CA GLU A 74 9.32 -4.39 16.58
C GLU A 74 10.12 -4.50 15.28
N TYR A 75 9.93 -3.54 14.37
CA TYR A 75 10.69 -3.49 13.12
C TYR A 75 12.19 -3.25 13.36
N GLN A 76 12.55 -2.51 14.41
CA GLN A 76 13.96 -2.27 14.75
C GLN A 76 14.74 -3.54 15.08
N ASP A 77 14.06 -4.58 15.55
CA ASP A 77 14.67 -5.88 15.90
C ASP A 77 14.96 -6.75 14.65
N THR A 78 14.66 -6.26 13.44
CA THR A 78 14.67 -7.06 12.20
C THR A 78 15.86 -6.76 11.29
N VAL A 79 16.16 -7.70 10.39
CA VAL A 79 17.18 -7.53 9.34
C VAL A 79 16.85 -6.40 8.35
N HIS A 80 15.58 -6.00 8.23
CA HIS A 80 15.19 -4.88 7.37
C HIS A 80 15.55 -3.52 7.98
N TYR A 81 15.71 -3.45 9.31
CA TYR A 81 16.19 -2.26 10.01
C TYR A 81 17.72 -2.25 10.14
N ASN A 82 18.32 -3.35 10.61
CA ASN A 82 19.75 -3.45 10.85
C ASN A 82 20.34 -4.67 10.14
N ASN A 83 21.18 -4.44 9.13
CA ASN A 83 21.85 -5.49 8.36
C ASN A 83 23.24 -5.06 7.92
N HIS A 84 24.02 -6.06 7.45
CA HIS A 84 25.40 -5.87 7.04
C HIS A 84 25.57 -5.00 5.77
N SER A 85 24.53 -4.83 4.96
CA SER A 85 24.63 -4.09 3.68
C SER A 85 24.46 -2.59 3.84
N GLY A 86 23.86 -2.14 4.96
CA GLY A 86 23.48 -0.76 5.18
C GLY A 86 22.24 -0.31 4.38
N VAL A 87 21.70 -1.14 3.49
CA VAL A 87 20.46 -0.87 2.75
C VAL A 87 19.26 -1.29 3.60
N ARG A 88 18.30 -0.37 3.78
CA ARG A 88 17.11 -0.61 4.61
C ARG A 88 15.85 -0.60 3.77
N ALA A 89 14.94 -1.54 4.05
CA ALA A 89 13.56 -1.48 3.59
C ALA A 89 12.72 -0.86 4.70
N THR A 90 12.25 0.36 4.48
CA THR A 90 11.48 1.14 5.46
C THR A 90 9.98 0.82 5.36
N CYS A 91 9.17 1.38 6.27
CA CYS A 91 7.71 1.19 6.28
C CYS A 91 7.04 1.25 4.89
N PRO A 92 7.25 2.30 4.06
CA PRO A 92 6.62 2.39 2.73
C PRO A 92 7.05 1.30 1.75
N ASP A 93 8.27 0.78 1.86
CA ASP A 93 8.79 -0.22 0.92
C ASP A 93 7.98 -1.52 0.98
N CYS A 94 7.44 -1.85 2.16
CA CYS A 94 6.59 -3.02 2.40
C CYS A 94 5.08 -2.71 2.36
N HIS A 95 4.66 -1.52 2.81
CA HIS A 95 3.23 -1.21 2.97
C HIS A 95 2.63 -0.39 1.81
N VAL A 96 3.45 0.33 1.04
CA VAL A 96 3.00 1.23 -0.03
C VAL A 96 3.48 0.70 -1.39
N PRO A 97 2.56 0.29 -2.30
CA PRO A 97 2.95 -0.15 -3.62
C PRO A 97 3.70 0.95 -4.39
N LYS A 98 4.74 0.58 -5.16
CA LYS A 98 5.50 1.52 -5.99
C LYS A 98 4.69 1.99 -7.21
N GLU A 99 4.01 1.06 -7.87
CA GLU A 99 3.16 1.29 -9.04
C GLU A 99 1.99 2.24 -8.74
N TRP A 100 1.77 3.23 -9.62
CA TRP A 100 0.84 4.34 -9.40
C TRP A 100 -0.58 3.88 -9.04
N GLN A 101 -1.19 3.01 -9.86
CA GLN A 101 -2.55 2.54 -9.66
C GLN A 101 -2.74 1.84 -8.31
N HIS A 102 -1.77 1.03 -7.91
CA HIS A 102 -1.81 0.31 -6.63
C HIS A 102 -1.52 1.25 -5.45
N LYS A 103 -0.60 2.22 -5.62
CA LYS A 103 -0.29 3.25 -4.64
C LYS A 103 -1.51 4.09 -4.31
N ILE A 104 -2.19 4.61 -5.33
CA ILE A 104 -3.39 5.45 -5.14
C ILE A 104 -4.51 4.64 -4.49
N LYS A 105 -4.75 3.39 -4.91
CA LYS A 105 -5.71 2.50 -4.24
C LYS A 105 -5.37 2.31 -2.76
N ALA A 106 -4.10 2.03 -2.43
CA ALA A 106 -3.65 1.88 -1.05
C ALA A 106 -3.84 3.16 -0.23
N LYS A 107 -3.55 4.33 -0.81
CA LYS A 107 -3.74 5.64 -0.15
C LYS A 107 -5.21 5.95 0.12
N ILE A 108 -6.11 5.61 -0.80
CA ILE A 108 -7.55 5.74 -0.59
C ILE A 108 -8.00 4.82 0.56
N MET A 109 -7.53 3.57 0.60
CA MET A 109 -7.86 2.65 1.69
C MET A 109 -7.30 3.11 3.04
N ALA A 110 -6.09 3.68 3.06
CA ALA A 110 -5.44 4.21 4.25
C ALA A 110 -6.16 5.43 4.87
N SER A 111 -7.13 6.05 4.17
CA SER A 111 -8.01 7.05 4.78
C SER A 111 -8.79 6.50 5.98
N LYS A 112 -9.05 5.17 6.00
CA LYS A 112 -9.65 4.48 7.16
C LYS A 112 -8.74 4.52 8.37
N ASP A 113 -7.42 4.44 8.19
CA ASP A 113 -6.46 4.47 9.29
C ASP A 113 -6.50 5.84 10.00
N VAL A 114 -6.64 6.92 9.22
CA VAL A 114 -6.85 8.28 9.78
C VAL A 114 -8.15 8.36 10.56
N TYR A 115 -9.24 7.81 10.02
CA TYR A 115 -10.52 7.75 10.74
C TYR A 115 -10.40 7.00 12.07
N HIS A 116 -9.83 5.79 12.06
CA HIS A 116 -9.64 4.95 13.25
C HIS A 116 -8.66 5.54 14.26
N HIS A 117 -7.69 6.32 13.81
CA HIS A 117 -6.83 7.12 14.67
C HIS A 117 -7.63 8.21 15.39
N LEU A 118 -8.45 8.98 14.66
CA LEU A 118 -9.26 10.07 15.22
C LEU A 118 -10.32 9.57 16.21
N VAL A 119 -10.95 8.42 15.95
CA VAL A 119 -11.92 7.83 16.89
C VAL A 119 -11.27 6.93 17.97
N GLY A 120 -9.95 6.77 17.94
CA GLY A 120 -9.20 6.05 18.99
C GLY A 120 -9.46 4.55 19.06
N THR A 121 -9.56 3.87 17.91
CA THR A 121 -9.84 2.42 17.85
C THR A 121 -8.75 1.57 18.50
N ILE A 122 -7.47 1.95 18.37
CA ILE A 122 -6.30 1.20 18.89
C ILE A 122 -5.37 2.06 19.78
N ASN A 123 -5.96 3.04 20.47
CA ASN A 123 -5.21 4.07 21.21
C ASN A 123 -4.62 3.59 22.56
N THR A 124 -4.98 2.40 23.04
CA THR A 124 -4.36 1.76 24.22
C THR A 124 -3.73 0.43 23.82
N GLU A 125 -2.90 -0.13 24.71
CA GLU A 125 -2.23 -1.40 24.44
C GLU A 125 -3.26 -2.53 24.33
N GLU A 126 -4.23 -2.57 25.24
CA GLU A 126 -5.26 -3.60 25.30
C GLU A 126 -6.08 -3.62 24.01
N LYS A 127 -6.52 -2.44 23.55
CA LYS A 127 -7.24 -2.31 22.27
C LYS A 127 -6.35 -2.69 21.08
N TYR A 128 -5.09 -2.31 21.09
CA TYR A 128 -4.19 -2.70 20.01
C TYR A 128 -4.01 -4.20 19.94
N GLN A 129 -3.82 -4.87 21.08
CA GLN A 129 -3.69 -6.33 21.15
C GLN A 129 -4.99 -7.04 20.73
N GLU A 130 -6.15 -6.53 21.14
CA GLU A 130 -7.47 -7.04 20.71
C GLU A 130 -7.61 -7.04 19.18
N TYR A 131 -7.18 -5.96 18.52
CA TYR A 131 -7.27 -5.82 17.06
C TYR A 131 -6.04 -6.36 16.31
N ARG A 132 -4.98 -6.78 17.01
CA ARG A 132 -3.68 -7.11 16.40
C ARG A 132 -3.79 -8.22 15.36
N LEU A 133 -4.49 -9.31 15.71
CA LEU A 133 -4.70 -10.45 14.82
C LEU A 133 -5.49 -10.05 13.57
N HIS A 134 -6.54 -9.23 13.73
CA HIS A 134 -7.33 -8.71 12.62
C HIS A 134 -6.51 -7.80 11.70
N MET A 135 -5.74 -6.86 12.25
CA MET A 135 -4.88 -5.98 11.45
C MET A 135 -3.79 -6.76 10.69
N ALA A 136 -3.23 -7.80 11.33
CA ALA A 136 -2.27 -8.69 10.68
C ALA A 136 -2.92 -9.47 9.53
N SER A 137 -4.13 -10.02 9.72
CA SER A 137 -4.84 -10.77 8.70
C SER A 137 -5.19 -9.92 7.47
N LEU A 138 -5.55 -8.64 7.65
CA LEU A 138 -5.72 -7.69 6.55
C LEU A 138 -4.42 -7.47 5.75
N SER A 139 -3.28 -7.40 6.44
CA SER A 139 -1.96 -7.25 5.80
C SER A 139 -1.57 -8.51 5.03
N TRP A 140 -1.75 -9.69 5.64
CA TRP A 140 -1.52 -10.98 4.97
C TRP A 140 -2.42 -11.17 3.76
N LYS A 141 -3.72 -10.85 3.87
CA LYS A 141 -4.67 -10.92 2.77
C LYS A 141 -4.21 -10.06 1.59
N LYS A 142 -3.85 -8.80 1.86
CA LYS A 142 -3.32 -7.88 0.85
C LYS A 142 -2.06 -8.43 0.18
N MET A 143 -1.10 -8.91 0.96
CA MET A 143 0.17 -9.44 0.46
C MET A 143 0.00 -10.77 -0.29
N LYS A 144 -0.94 -11.63 0.11
CA LYS A 144 -1.28 -12.87 -0.60
C LYS A 144 -1.89 -12.56 -1.97
N GLN A 145 -2.90 -11.70 -1.99
CA GLN A 145 -3.60 -11.29 -3.22
C GLN A 145 -2.69 -10.57 -4.22
N SER A 146 -1.69 -9.83 -3.74
CA SER A 146 -0.74 -9.12 -4.59
C SER A 146 0.44 -9.97 -5.05
N ASP A 147 0.46 -11.27 -4.76
CA ASP A 147 1.65 -12.12 -4.90
C ASP A 147 2.88 -11.45 -4.28
N SER A 148 2.75 -11.00 -3.03
CA SER A 148 3.77 -10.29 -2.24
C SER A 148 4.56 -9.26 -3.06
N ARG A 149 3.87 -8.50 -3.93
CA ARG A 149 4.46 -7.54 -4.87
C ARG A 149 5.53 -6.66 -4.22
N GLU A 150 5.24 -6.18 -3.01
CA GLU A 150 6.12 -5.30 -2.27
C GLU A 150 7.42 -6.01 -1.84
N CYS A 151 7.35 -7.27 -1.38
CA CYS A 151 8.52 -8.09 -1.10
C CYS A 151 9.34 -8.34 -2.37
N ARG A 152 8.66 -8.67 -3.46
CA ARG A 152 9.26 -8.98 -4.77
C ARG A 152 9.84 -7.77 -5.50
N ASN A 153 9.70 -6.55 -4.97
CA ASN A 153 10.48 -5.42 -5.47
C ASN A 153 11.98 -5.56 -5.17
N CYS A 154 12.33 -6.32 -4.13
CA CYS A 154 13.71 -6.56 -3.70
C CYS A 154 14.06 -8.05 -3.68
N HIS A 155 13.10 -8.92 -3.36
CA HIS A 155 13.27 -10.37 -3.21
C HIS A 155 12.55 -11.13 -4.33
N LYS A 156 13.09 -11.10 -5.54
CA LYS A 156 12.58 -11.92 -6.65
C LYS A 156 13.28 -13.26 -6.69
N PHE A 157 12.51 -14.35 -6.72
CA PHE A 157 13.04 -15.70 -6.88
C PHE A 157 14.02 -15.83 -8.07
N GLU A 158 13.73 -15.16 -9.19
CA GLU A 158 14.60 -15.15 -10.39
C GLU A 158 16.01 -14.62 -10.12
N TYR A 159 16.17 -13.72 -9.14
CA TYR A 159 17.46 -13.08 -8.81
C TYR A 159 18.05 -13.59 -7.50
N MET A 160 17.43 -14.58 -6.86
CA MET A 160 17.99 -15.22 -5.67
C MET A 160 19.06 -16.22 -6.09
N ASP A 161 20.24 -16.12 -5.49
CA ASP A 161 21.24 -17.18 -5.56
C ASP A 161 20.93 -18.23 -4.49
N PHE A 162 20.47 -19.41 -4.94
CA PHE A 162 20.14 -20.54 -4.07
C PHE A 162 21.38 -21.27 -3.55
N THR A 163 22.53 -21.12 -4.22
CA THR A 163 23.75 -21.87 -3.88
C THR A 163 24.42 -21.37 -2.61
N ILE A 164 24.18 -20.10 -2.26
CA ILE A 164 24.69 -19.45 -1.04
C ILE A 164 23.69 -19.47 0.11
N GLN A 165 22.46 -19.95 -0.13
CA GLN A 165 21.46 -20.12 0.92
C GLN A 165 21.76 -21.37 1.75
N GLU A 166 21.24 -21.39 2.97
CA GLU A 166 21.22 -22.63 3.75
C GLU A 166 20.37 -23.69 3.03
N ASN A 167 20.80 -24.95 3.05
CA ASN A 167 20.23 -26.02 2.22
C ASN A 167 18.70 -26.17 2.38
N ARG A 168 18.19 -26.10 3.61
CA ARG A 168 16.74 -26.16 3.86
C ARG A 168 16.04 -24.92 3.30
N ALA A 169 16.59 -23.71 3.49
CA ALA A 169 16.02 -22.48 2.92
C ALA A 169 15.95 -22.56 1.38
N ALA A 170 17.03 -22.98 0.72
CA ALA A 170 17.07 -23.16 -0.73
C ALA A 170 15.99 -24.14 -1.22
N ALA A 171 15.86 -25.30 -0.56
CA ALA A 171 14.84 -26.29 -0.89
C ALA A 171 13.41 -25.76 -0.70
N GLN A 172 13.16 -25.00 0.37
CA GLN A 172 11.84 -24.41 0.62
C GLN A 172 11.49 -23.31 -0.39
N HIS A 173 12.46 -22.48 -0.76
CA HIS A 173 12.24 -21.48 -1.81
C HIS A 173 12.00 -22.13 -3.18
N GLN A 174 12.67 -23.24 -3.51
CA GLN A 174 12.39 -23.98 -4.75
C GLN A 174 10.96 -24.56 -4.73
N ALA A 175 10.56 -25.21 -3.63
CA ALA A 175 9.20 -25.71 -3.48
C ALA A 175 8.16 -24.57 -3.56
N ALA A 176 8.47 -23.39 -3.03
CA ALA A 176 7.59 -22.23 -3.14
C ALA A 176 7.38 -21.77 -4.59
N ILE A 177 8.42 -21.84 -5.44
CA ILE A 177 8.29 -21.57 -6.88
C ILE A 177 7.40 -22.62 -7.54
N ASP A 178 7.70 -23.90 -7.31
CA ASP A 178 7.01 -25.02 -7.94
C ASP A 178 5.52 -25.07 -7.58
N GLU A 179 5.18 -24.74 -6.33
CA GLU A 179 3.81 -24.72 -5.81
C GLU A 179 3.11 -23.35 -6.00
N GLY A 180 3.79 -22.34 -6.56
CA GLY A 180 3.22 -21.01 -6.76
C GLY A 180 2.90 -20.26 -5.45
N LYS A 181 3.68 -20.48 -4.40
CA LYS A 181 3.56 -19.79 -3.12
C LYS A 181 4.04 -18.34 -3.19
N THR A 182 3.51 -17.54 -2.28
CA THR A 182 3.89 -16.16 -2.03
C THR A 182 4.86 -16.08 -0.84
N CYS A 183 5.58 -14.97 -0.69
CA CYS A 183 6.56 -14.81 0.39
C CYS A 183 5.92 -14.97 1.79
N ILE A 184 4.69 -14.48 1.95
CA ILE A 184 3.97 -14.49 3.22
C ILE A 184 3.34 -15.86 3.56
N ASP A 185 3.48 -16.88 2.72
CA ASP A 185 3.07 -18.25 3.07
C ASP A 185 3.97 -18.86 4.14
N CYS A 186 5.22 -18.39 4.22
CA CYS A 186 6.18 -18.78 5.25
C CYS A 186 6.61 -17.59 6.13
N HIS A 187 6.71 -16.37 5.57
CA HIS A 187 7.28 -15.20 6.26
C HIS A 187 6.21 -14.22 6.79
N GLN A 188 5.26 -14.73 7.57
CA GLN A 188 4.11 -13.95 8.07
C GLN A 188 4.48 -12.87 9.10
N GLY A 189 5.59 -13.06 9.81
CA GLY A 189 6.08 -12.21 10.91
C GLY A 189 7.43 -11.56 10.63
N ILE A 190 7.68 -11.16 9.37
CA ILE A 190 9.02 -10.74 8.93
C ILE A 190 9.50 -9.42 9.55
N ALA A 191 8.56 -8.50 9.84
CA ALA A 191 8.85 -7.16 10.35
C ALA A 191 8.20 -6.88 11.72
N HIS A 192 7.15 -7.64 12.07
CA HIS A 192 6.36 -7.43 13.27
C HIS A 192 6.08 -8.78 13.92
N ARG A 193 6.02 -8.82 15.25
CA ARG A 193 5.79 -10.06 16.01
C ARG A 193 4.44 -10.67 15.64
N LEU A 194 4.40 -11.99 15.55
CA LEU A 194 3.18 -12.71 15.23
C LEU A 194 2.21 -12.66 16.42
N PRO A 195 0.94 -12.28 16.20
CA PRO A 195 -0.08 -12.36 17.24
C PRO A 195 -0.41 -13.82 17.61
N GLU A 196 -1.02 -14.02 18.77
CA GLU A 196 -1.57 -15.31 19.14
C GLU A 196 -2.63 -15.77 18.12
N GLY A 197 -2.68 -17.07 17.81
CA GLY A 197 -3.61 -17.62 16.82
C GLY A 197 -3.30 -17.31 15.36
N TYR A 198 -2.11 -16.74 15.05
CA TYR A 198 -1.76 -16.32 13.68
C TYR A 198 -1.89 -17.43 12.62
N LEU A 199 -1.51 -18.66 12.94
CA LEU A 199 -1.52 -19.77 11.97
C LEU A 199 -2.94 -20.10 11.51
N ASP A 200 -3.86 -20.22 12.46
CA ASP A 200 -5.24 -20.58 12.16
C ASP A 200 -5.95 -19.43 11.45
N GLU A 201 -5.67 -18.19 11.83
CA GLU A 201 -6.21 -17.04 11.13
C GLU A 201 -5.64 -16.91 9.70
N TYR A 202 -4.34 -17.15 9.53
CA TYR A 202 -3.74 -17.14 8.20
C TYR A 202 -4.34 -18.23 7.29
N ARG A 203 -4.57 -19.43 7.82
CA ARG A 203 -5.26 -20.50 7.08
C ARG A 203 -6.63 -20.04 6.60
N LYS A 204 -7.44 -19.43 7.47
CA LYS A 204 -8.74 -18.85 7.06
C LYS A 204 -8.58 -17.81 5.95
N VAL A 205 -7.59 -16.92 6.04
CA VAL A 205 -7.32 -15.94 4.98
C VAL A 205 -7.04 -16.64 3.65
N VAL A 206 -6.22 -17.70 3.66
CA VAL A 206 -5.91 -18.47 2.44
C VAL A 206 -7.15 -19.18 1.92
N ASP A 207 -7.92 -19.85 2.78
CA ASP A 207 -9.13 -20.58 2.41
C ASP A 207 -10.20 -19.64 1.84
N ASP A 208 -10.40 -18.47 2.45
CA ASP A 208 -11.32 -17.44 1.98
C ASP A 208 -10.91 -16.91 0.59
N LEU A 209 -9.61 -16.68 0.38
CA LEU A 209 -9.11 -16.23 -0.92
C LEU A 209 -9.27 -17.32 -1.99
N ALA A 210 -9.02 -18.59 -1.62
CA ALA A 210 -9.20 -19.72 -2.53
C ALA A 210 -10.66 -19.85 -2.94
N ALA A 211 -11.59 -19.76 -1.99
CA ALA A 211 -13.03 -19.84 -2.24
C ALA A 211 -13.55 -18.73 -3.17
N ASN A 212 -12.94 -17.53 -3.10
CA ASN A 212 -13.32 -16.39 -3.94
C ASN A 212 -12.58 -16.34 -5.29
N GLY A 213 -11.64 -17.25 -5.56
CA GLY A 213 -10.81 -17.21 -6.77
C GLY A 213 -9.80 -16.06 -6.79
N ASP A 214 -9.51 -15.48 -5.63
CA ASP A 214 -8.64 -14.30 -5.46
C ASP A 214 -7.17 -14.66 -5.14
N ILE A 215 -6.82 -15.96 -5.13
CA ILE A 215 -5.42 -16.37 -5.04
C ILE A 215 -4.80 -16.18 -6.42
N PRO A 216 -3.76 -15.34 -6.56
CA PRO A 216 -3.01 -15.28 -7.80
C PRO A 216 -2.48 -16.68 -8.11
N LEU A 217 -2.94 -17.26 -9.21
CA LEU A 217 -2.39 -18.51 -9.72
C LEU A 217 -0.92 -18.25 -9.98
N GLY A 218 -0.05 -18.76 -9.11
CA GLY A 218 1.38 -18.71 -9.34
C GLY A 218 1.66 -19.27 -10.73
N ASN A 219 2.56 -18.62 -11.47
CA ASN A 219 2.94 -19.02 -12.83
C ASN A 219 3.57 -20.44 -12.89
N GLY A 220 3.63 -21.15 -11.75
CA GLY A 220 3.95 -22.57 -11.64
C GLY A 220 2.99 -23.49 -12.41
N SER A 221 1.83 -23.00 -12.89
CA SER A 221 1.04 -23.74 -13.89
C SER A 221 1.84 -24.03 -15.17
N SER A 222 2.76 -23.14 -15.58
CA SER A 222 3.61 -23.38 -16.76
C SER A 222 4.67 -24.46 -16.52
N VAL A 223 5.27 -24.51 -15.32
CA VAL A 223 6.30 -25.49 -14.96
C VAL A 223 5.67 -26.84 -14.64
N ALA A 224 4.52 -26.86 -13.96
CA ALA A 224 3.75 -28.08 -13.70
C ALA A 224 3.17 -28.66 -15.00
N SER A 225 2.64 -27.84 -15.91
CA SER A 225 2.20 -28.26 -17.25
C SER A 225 3.37 -28.82 -18.06
N ALA A 226 4.51 -28.12 -18.07
CA ALA A 226 5.71 -28.59 -18.76
C ALA A 226 6.23 -29.92 -18.18
N LYS A 227 6.15 -30.11 -16.85
CA LYS A 227 6.53 -31.36 -16.19
C LYS A 227 5.57 -32.50 -16.52
N SER A 228 4.25 -32.25 -16.55
CA SER A 228 3.27 -33.25 -16.97
C SER A 228 3.43 -33.63 -18.44
N GLU A 229 3.66 -32.65 -19.32
CA GLU A 229 3.92 -32.88 -20.75
C GLU A 229 5.20 -33.70 -20.96
N LEU A 230 6.27 -33.41 -20.21
CA LEU A 230 7.50 -34.20 -20.25
C LEU A 230 7.29 -35.64 -19.75
N GLN A 231 6.54 -35.83 -18.66
CA GLN A 231 6.25 -37.16 -18.13
C GLN A 231 5.37 -37.97 -19.09
N GLU A 232 4.43 -37.34 -19.79
CA GLU A 232 3.63 -37.96 -20.84
C GLU A 232 4.50 -38.36 -22.04
N HIS A 233 5.44 -37.51 -22.48
CA HIS A 233 6.38 -37.84 -23.56
C HIS A 233 7.37 -38.96 -23.21
N LEU A 234 7.82 -39.02 -21.95
CA LEU A 234 8.73 -40.07 -21.48
C LEU A 234 8.04 -41.40 -21.20
N SER A 235 6.71 -41.41 -21.05
CA SER A 235 5.91 -42.64 -20.84
C SER A 235 5.25 -43.16 -22.12
N SER A 236 5.29 -42.39 -23.21
CA SER A 236 4.75 -42.75 -24.53
C SER A 236 5.82 -43.19 -25.54
N ASN A 237 7.09 -43.22 -25.15
CA ASN A 237 8.23 -43.82 -25.88
C ASN A 237 8.89 -44.91 -25.04
#